data_AF-A0A1Q3M6V5-F1
#
_entry.id   AF-A0A1Q3M6V5-F1
#
_cell.length_a   1.000
_cell.length_b   1.000
_cell.length_c   1.000
_cell.angle_alpha   90.00
_cell.angle_beta   90.00
_cell.angle_gamma   90.00
#
_symmetry.space_group_name_H-M   'P 1'
#
loop_
_entity.id
_entity.type
_entity.pdbx_description
1 polymer ?
#
loop_
_entity_poly.entity_id
_entity_poly.type
_entity_poly.pdbx_seq_one_letter_code
_entity_poly.pdbx_strand_id
1 'polypeptide(L)' 'MKVFVLIYQRPLLVKTYSSLSALIEDNDLDEIGASRSKLEKYPFNKFNYVSNRAIIIKSQTLTAGDVRKQKLGLINK' A
#
# COMPACT_ATOMS: atom_id res chain seq x y z
N MET A 1 -3.72 10.07 7.50
CA MET A 1 -2.77 9.01 7.94
C MET A 1 -2.28 8.25 6.70
N LYS A 2 -0.99 7.90 6.60
CA LYS A 2 -0.50 7.06 5.49
C LYS A 2 -0.57 5.59 5.92
N VAL A 3 -1.01 4.73 5.02
CA VAL A 3 -1.14 3.29 5.23
C VAL A 3 -0.47 2.53 4.09
N PHE A 4 -0.06 1.30 4.36
CA PHE A 4 0.40 0.36 3.36
C PHE A 4 -0.69 -0.66 3.08
N VAL A 5 -1.06 -0.81 1.81
CA VAL A 5 -2.05 -1.79 1.36
C VAL A 5 -1.30 -2.88 0.63
N LEU A 6 -1.45 -4.12 1.09
CA LEU A 6 -0.96 -5.33 0.46
C LEU A 6 -2.12 -6.03 -0.25
N ILE A 7 -1.97 -6.31 -1.53
CA ILE A 7 -2.94 -7.03 -2.34
C ILE A 7 -2.26 -8.28 -2.88
N TYR A 8 -2.61 -9.44 -2.35
CA TYR A 8 -2.26 -10.72 -2.98
C TYR A 8 -3.16 -10.94 -4.18
N GLN A 9 -2.58 -11.40 -5.29
CA GLN A 9 -3.32 -11.56 -6.55
C GLN A 9 -4.02 -12.93 -6.65
N ARG A 10 -3.49 -13.98 -5.99
CA ARG A 10 -4.02 -15.35 -6.05
C ARG A 10 -3.71 -16.11 -4.74
N PRO A 11 -4.70 -16.37 -3.87
CA PRO A 11 -6.07 -15.83 -3.91
C PRO A 11 -6.08 -14.30 -3.77
N LEU A 12 -7.16 -13.65 -4.21
CA LEU A 12 -7.31 -12.21 -4.01
C LEU A 12 -7.52 -11.93 -2.52
N LEU A 13 -6.52 -11.36 -1.86
CA LEU A 13 -6.57 -10.99 -0.45
C LEU A 13 -6.03 -9.58 -0.28
N VAL A 14 -6.74 -8.73 0.46
CA VAL A 14 -6.33 -7.35 0.74
C VAL A 14 -6.10 -7.18 2.23
N LYS A 15 -4.89 -6.76 2.61
CA LYS A 15 -4.51 -6.43 3.99
C LYS A 15 -4.03 -4.98 4.05
N THR A 16 -4.29 -4.30 5.16
CA THR A 16 -3.89 -2.90 5.36
C THR A 16 -3.09 -2.76 6.64
N TYR A 17 -1.98 -2.04 6.56
CA TYR A 17 -1.02 -1.85 7.65
C TYR A 17 -0.78 -0.37 7.90
N SER A 18 -0.56 -0.02 9.17
CA SER A 18 -0.20 1.35 9.58
C SER A 18 1.24 1.73 9.21
N SER A 19 2.12 0.75 9.01
CA SER A 19 3.54 0.94 8.67
C SER A 19 4.06 -0.15 7.73
N LEU A 20 5.19 0.12 7.07
CA LEU A 20 5.88 -0.88 6.25
C LEU A 20 6.44 -2.01 7.12
N SER A 21 6.94 -1.71 8.31
CA SER A 21 7.48 -2.71 9.24
C SER A 21 6.41 -3.72 9.65
N ALA A 22 5.19 -3.27 9.98
CA ALA A 22 4.08 -4.17 10.32
C ALA A 22 3.70 -5.08 9.15
N LEU A 23 3.76 -4.57 7.91
CA LEU A 23 3.55 -5.38 6.71
C LEU A 23 4.65 -6.45 6.56
N ILE A 24 5.91 -6.08 6.78
CA ILE A 24 7.05 -7.00 6.66
C ILE A 24 7.02 -8.08 7.76
N GLU A 25 6.58 -7.75 8.97
CA GLU A 25 6.51 -8.68 10.10
C GLU A 25 5.36 -9.68 10.00
N ASP A 26 4.20 -9.28 9.44
CA ASP A 26 3.01 -10.13 9.32
C ASP A 26 3.05 -11.11 8.13
N ASN A 27 3.98 -10.94 7.18
CA ASN A 27 3.97 -11.69 5.92
C ASN A 27 5.33 -12.31 5.60
N ASP A 28 5.29 -13.48 4.95
CA ASP A 28 6.47 -14.08 4.35
C ASP A 28 6.90 -13.28 3.11
N LEU A 29 8.18 -12.88 3.10
CA LEU A 29 8.81 -12.12 2.04
C LEU A 29 8.88 -12.89 0.72
N ASP A 30 8.93 -14.22 0.79
CA ASP A 30 8.91 -15.09 -0.39
C ASP A 30 7.53 -15.10 -1.06
N GLU A 31 6.45 -14.97 -0.28
CA GLU A 31 5.08 -14.85 -0.81
C GLU A 31 4.86 -13.48 -1.47
N ILE A 32 5.45 -12.42 -0.91
CA ILE A 32 5.40 -11.07 -1.48
C ILE A 32 6.27 -10.97 -2.75
N GLY A 33 7.34 -11.76 -2.83
CA GLY A 33 8.32 -11.76 -3.93
C GLY A 33 9.37 -10.66 -3.80
N ALA A 34 9.67 -10.23 -2.57
CA ALA A 34 10.63 -9.15 -2.29
C ALA A 34 11.41 -9.42 -1.01
N SER A 35 12.70 -9.10 -0.99
CA SER A 35 13.45 -9.08 0.26
C SER A 35 13.13 -7.84 1.10
N ARG A 36 13.35 -7.93 2.41
CA ARG A 36 13.20 -6.81 3.36
C ARG A 36 13.96 -5.57 2.89
N SER A 37 15.25 -5.73 2.56
CA SER A 37 16.07 -4.61 2.10
C SER A 37 15.55 -3.98 0.80
N LYS A 38 14.95 -4.77 -0.10
CA LYS A 38 14.36 -4.25 -1.33
C LYS A 38 13.15 -3.37 -1.02
N LEU A 39 12.27 -3.81 -0.13
CA LEU A 39 11.08 -3.07 0.28
C LEU A 39 11.43 -1.78 1.04
N GLU A 40 12.38 -1.85 1.97
CA GLU A 40 12.80 -0.67 2.76
C GLU A 40 13.42 0.44 1.88
N LYS A 41 14.14 0.06 0.82
CA LYS A 41 14.74 1.01 -0.13
C LYS A 41 13.77 1.43 -1.25
N TYR A 42 12.59 0.80 -1.34
CA TYR A 42 11.68 1.03 -2.45
C TYR A 42 11.00 2.41 -2.35
N PRO A 43 10.96 3.21 -3.44
CA PRO A 43 10.41 4.56 -3.43
C PRO A 43 8.86 4.57 -3.49
N PHE A 44 8.20 4.06 -2.45
CA PHE A 44 6.74 3.95 -2.34
C PHE A 44 5.96 5.27 -2.44
N ASN A 45 6.62 6.41 -2.28
CA ASN A 45 5.97 7.71 -2.48
C ASN A 45 5.77 8.06 -3.97
N LYS A 46 6.45 7.34 -4.88
CA LYS A 46 6.41 7.58 -6.32
C LYS A 46 5.78 6.42 -7.09
N PHE A 47 6.05 5.19 -6.65
CA PHE A 47 5.66 3.99 -7.38
C PHE A 47 5.00 2.97 -6.45
N ASN A 48 4.10 2.17 -7.02
CA ASN A 48 3.56 0.99 -6.37
C ASN A 48 4.50 -0.18 -6.64
N TYR A 49 4.80 -0.96 -5.60
CA TYR A 49 5.53 -2.20 -5.80
C TYR A 49 4.58 -3.24 -6.39
N VAL A 50 4.95 -3.86 -7.50
CA VAL A 50 4.15 -4.87 -8.20
C VAL A 50 5.04 -6.08 -8.45
N SER A 51 4.60 -7.24 -7.98
CA SER A 51 5.16 -8.55 -8.31
C SER A 51 4.10 -9.44 -8.92
N ASN A 52 4.48 -10.64 -9.37
CA ASN A 52 3.53 -11.64 -9.88
C ASN A 52 2.58 -12.17 -8.80
N ARG A 53 2.93 -12.00 -7.51
CA ARG A 53 2.18 -12.54 -6.37
C ARG A 53 1.44 -11.46 -5.60
N ALA A 54 2.03 -10.28 -5.47
CA ALA A 54 1.53 -9.23 -4.60
C ALA A 54 1.71 -7.82 -5.18
N ILE A 55 0.88 -6.89 -4.72
CA ILE A 55 0.98 -5.45 -4.97
C ILE A 55 1.06 -4.75 -3.62
N ILE A 56 2.02 -3.84 -3.45
CA ILE A 56 2.13 -3.00 -2.25
C ILE A 56 2.00 -1.53 -2.64
N ILE A 57 1.04 -0.86 -2.00
CA ILE A 57 0.67 0.52 -2.27
C ILE A 57 0.82 1.32 -0.98
N LYS A 58 1.46 2.48 -1.05
CA LYS A 58 1.44 3.46 0.05
C LYS A 58 0.38 4.51 -0.23
N SER A 59 -0.73 4.42 0.48
CA SER A 59 -1.88 5.29 0.25
C SER A 59 -2.14 6.21 1.44
N GLN A 60 -2.83 7.31 1.19
CA GLN A 60 -3.36 8.16 2.24
C GLN A 60 -4.81 7.78 2.52
N THR A 61 -5.15 7.60 3.80
CA THR A 61 -6.54 7.41 4.21
C THR A 61 -7.36 8.63 3.84
N LEU A 62 -8.45 8.41 3.11
CA LEU A 62 -9.42 9.45 2.82
C LEU A 62 -10.47 9.47 3.92
N THR A 63 -10.72 10.65 4.49
CA THR A 63 -11.87 10.83 5.39
C THR A 63 -13.14 11.11 4.58
N ALA A 64 -14.31 10.94 5.20
CA ALA A 64 -15.57 11.29 4.56
C ALA A 64 -15.62 12.76 4.09
N GLY A 65 -14.97 13.67 4.83
CA GLY A 65 -14.83 15.08 4.46
C GLY A 65 -14.00 15.27 3.19
N ASP A 66 -12.87 14.56 3.08
CA ASP A 66 -12.00 14.62 1.90
C ASP A 66 -12.73 14.14 0.64
N VAL A 67 -13.48 13.05 0.76
CA VAL A 67 -14.28 12.50 -0.34
C VAL A 67 -15.33 13.51 -0.83
N ARG A 68 -16.04 14.17 0.09
CA ARG A 68 -17.03 15.20 -0.27
C ARG A 68 -16.38 16.39 -0.98
N LYS A 69 -15.25 16.89 -0.47
CA LYS A 69 -14.53 18.01 -1.07
C LYS A 69 -14.01 17.68 -2.48
N GLN A 70 -13.48 16.47 -2.70
CA GLN A 70 -13.08 16.02 -4.03
C GLN A 70 -14.27 15.96 -4.99
N LYS A 71 -15.42 15.41 -4.55
CA LYS A 71 -16.63 15.33 -5.39
C LYS A 71 -17.16 16.71 -5.79
N LEU A 72 -16.96 17.71 -4.95
CA LEU A 72 -17.35 19.11 -5.20
C LEU A 72 -16.28 19.91 -5.98
N GLY A 73 -15.16 19.29 -6.37
CA GLY A 73 -14.07 19.97 -7.08
C GLY A 73 -13.27 20.96 -6.22
N LEU A 74 -13.40 20.89 -4.89
CA LEU A 74 -12.79 21.84 -3.95
C LEU A 74 -11.34 21.50 -3.59
N ILE A 75 -10.82 20.38 -4.10
CA ILE A 75 -9.42 19.97 -3.94
C ILE A 75 -8.91 19.60 -5.34
N ASN A 76 -8.04 20.45 -5.91
CA ASN A 76 -7.23 20.09 -7.07
C ASN A 76 -6.05 19.24 -6.60
N LYS A 77 -5.88 18.06 -7.21
CA LYS A 77 -4.79 17.12 -6.94
C LYS A 77 -3.44 17.69 -7.33
#